data_AF-A0A3A4KL63-F1
#
_entry.id   AF-A0A3A4KL63-F1
#
_cell.length_a   1.000
_cell.length_b   1.000
_cell.length_c   1.000
_cell.angle_alpha   90.00
_cell.angle_beta   90.00
_cell.angle_gamma   90.00
#
_symmetry.space_group_name_H-M   'P 1'
#
loop_
_entity.id
_entity.type
_entity.pdbx_description
1 polymer ?
#
loop_
_entity_poly.entity_id
_entity_poly.type
_entity_poly.pdbx_seq_one_letter_code
_entity_poly.pdbx_strand_id
1 'polypeptide(L)'
;MMPVARDPVGDGLELARTRLVRYDVAFSEEAIEQTLAGANELLRSGPAVPDRATELTIEMVAIAATMRIHYGEPELSFNELASFVDVFRRFMNSWWHE
;
A
#
# COMPACT_ATOMS: atom_id res chain seq x y z
N MET A 1 1.65 -18.80 -24.73
CA MET A 1 1.22 -17.57 -24.04
C MET A 1 2.13 -17.42 -22.84
N MET A 2 3.03 -16.44 -22.83
CA MET A 2 3.86 -16.21 -21.64
C MET A 2 2.97 -15.65 -20.53
N PRO A 3 3.05 -16.14 -19.28
CA PRO A 3 2.31 -15.53 -18.19
C PRO A 3 2.77 -14.09 -18.03
N VAL A 4 1.81 -13.15 -18.04
CA VAL A 4 2.08 -11.76 -17.65
C VAL A 4 2.58 -11.83 -16.20
N ALA A 5 3.78 -11.30 -15.96
CA ALA A 5 4.28 -11.19 -14.58
C ALA A 5 3.30 -10.31 -13.80
N ARG A 6 2.80 -10.83 -12.67
CA ARG A 6 1.89 -10.08 -11.81
C ARG A 6 2.63 -8.88 -11.20
N ASP A 7 2.02 -7.70 -11.24
CA ASP A 7 2.52 -6.50 -10.58
C ASP A 7 1.65 -6.21 -9.35
N PRO A 8 1.99 -6.78 -8.17
CA PRO A 8 1.17 -6.60 -6.97
C PRO A 8 1.11 -5.16 -6.48
N VAL A 9 2.10 -4.32 -6.81
CA VAL A 9 2.08 -2.90 -6.46
C VAL A 9 1.06 -2.18 -7.33
N GLY A 10 1.11 -2.39 -8.65
CA GLY A 10 0.13 -1.86 -9.60
C GLY A 10 -1.31 -2.32 -9.28
N ASP A 11 -1.49 -3.61 -8.99
CA ASP A 11 -2.79 -4.17 -8.58
C ASP A 11 -3.34 -3.45 -7.33
N GLY A 12 -2.48 -3.19 -6.33
CA GLY A 12 -2.88 -2.52 -5.09
C GLY A 12 -3.26 -1.05 -5.30
N LEU A 13 -2.54 -0.34 -6.19
CA LEU A 13 -2.86 1.05 -6.55
C LEU A 13 -4.19 1.16 -7.28
N GLU A 14 -4.48 0.23 -8.19
CA GLU A 14 -5.75 0.23 -8.92
C GLU A 14 -6.94 -0.05 -7.99
N LEU A 15 -6.77 -0.94 -7.01
CA LEU A 15 -7.76 -1.15 -5.96
C LEU A 15 -8.00 0.10 -5.12
N ALA A 16 -6.93 0.79 -4.71
CA ALA A 16 -7.03 2.04 -3.96
C ALA A 16 -7.78 3.11 -4.77
N ARG A 17 -7.38 3.32 -6.03
CA ARG A 17 -8.05 4.23 -6.97
C ARG A 17 -9.53 3.92 -7.09
N THR A 18 -9.88 2.67 -7.36
CA THR A 18 -11.27 2.21 -7.50
C THR A 18 -12.10 2.53 -6.25
N ARG A 19 -11.55 2.30 -5.05
CA ARG A 19 -12.25 2.60 -3.80
C ARG A 19 -12.39 4.09 -3.54
N LEU A 20 -11.32 4.86 -3.72
CA LEU A 20 -11.34 6.30 -3.49
C LEU A 20 -12.33 7.00 -4.43
N VAL A 21 -12.35 6.63 -5.72
CA VAL A 21 -13.32 7.14 -6.69
C VAL A 21 -14.75 6.78 -6.29
N ARG A 22 -15.00 5.57 -5.78
CA ARG A 22 -16.32 5.17 -5.29
C ARG A 22 -16.83 6.06 -4.15
N TYR A 23 -15.94 6.66 -3.37
CA TYR A 23 -16.26 7.58 -2.28
C TYR A 23 -16.08 9.06 -2.65
N ASP A 24 -15.96 9.38 -3.94
CA ASP A 24 -15.77 10.74 -4.45
C ASP A 24 -14.50 11.44 -3.91
N VAL A 25 -13.46 10.65 -3.63
CA VAL A 25 -12.15 11.14 -3.21
C VAL A 25 -11.21 11.14 -4.41
N ALA A 26 -10.69 12.33 -4.76
CA ALA A 26 -9.73 12.48 -5.84
C ALA A 26 -8.43 11.74 -5.52
N PHE A 27 -7.99 10.88 -6.45
CA PHE A 27 -6.75 10.11 -6.33
C PHE A 27 -5.70 10.65 -7.30
N SER A 28 -4.49 10.92 -6.79
CA SER A 28 -3.31 11.29 -7.57
C SER A 28 -2.12 10.50 -7.06
N GLU A 29 -1.55 9.63 -7.90
CA GLU A 29 -0.34 8.86 -7.56
C GLU A 29 0.85 9.78 -7.33
N GLU A 30 0.97 10.85 -8.11
CA GLU A 30 2.02 11.87 -7.95
C GLU A 30 1.96 12.52 -6.56
N ALA A 31 0.76 12.76 -6.03
CA ALA A 31 0.58 13.36 -4.72
C ALA A 31 0.99 12.43 -3.56
N ILE A 32 1.10 11.13 -3.79
CA ILE A 32 1.47 10.13 -2.78
C ILE A 32 2.77 9.38 -3.13
N GLU A 33 3.52 9.85 -4.14
CA GLU A 33 4.69 9.15 -4.69
C GLU A 33 5.73 8.82 -3.61
N GLN A 34 6.04 9.80 -2.74
CA GLN A 34 7.02 9.61 -1.67
C GLN A 34 6.56 8.56 -0.63
N THR A 35 5.27 8.56 -0.28
CA THR A 35 4.69 7.55 0.61
C THR A 35 4.78 6.14 -0.02
N LEU A 36 4.46 6.02 -1.31
CA LEU A 36 4.54 4.76 -2.04
C LEU A 36 5.97 4.26 -2.17
N ALA A 37 6.93 5.16 -2.41
CA ALA A 37 8.35 4.82 -2.44
C ALA A 37 8.81 4.25 -1.09
N GLY A 38 8.45 4.89 0.02
CA GLY A 38 8.77 4.42 1.36
C GLY A 38 8.12 3.06 1.69
N ALA A 39 6.85 2.86 1.34
CA ALA A 39 6.18 1.58 1.53
C ALA A 39 6.83 0.45 0.71
N ASN A 40 7.18 0.72 -0.55
CA ASN A 40 7.88 -0.24 -1.41
C ASN A 40 9.28 -0.59 -0.87
N GLU A 41 10.01 0.38 -0.34
CA GLU A 41 11.31 0.15 0.32
C GLU A 41 11.15 -0.76 1.56
N LEU A 42 10.15 -0.50 2.41
CA LEU A 42 9.86 -1.30 3.60
C LEU A 42 9.44 -2.74 3.27
N LEU A 43 8.70 -2.93 2.17
CA LEU A 43 8.31 -4.25 1.69
C LEU A 43 9.49 -5.03 1.12
N ARG A 44 10.43 -4.36 0.41
CA ARG A 44 11.63 -4.99 -0.17
C ARG A 44 12.75 -5.27 0.84
N SER A 45 12.87 -4.45 1.88
CA SER A 45 13.93 -4.57 2.88
C SER A 45 13.64 -5.62 3.96
N GLY A 46 12.40 -6.09 4.07
CA GLY A 46 12.01 -7.12 5.02
C GLY A 46 11.92 -8.53 4.43
N PRO A 47 11.43 -9.50 5.23
CA PRO A 47 11.11 -10.83 4.74
C PRO A 47 10.15 -10.77 3.56
N ALA A 48 10.33 -11.69 2.60
CA ALA A 48 9.44 -11.82 1.46
C ALA A 48 8.00 -12.05 1.92
N VAL A 49 7.08 -11.26 1.37
CA VAL A 49 5.64 -11.40 1.60
C VAL A 49 4.97 -11.87 0.31
N PRO A 50 3.88 -12.66 0.38
CA PRO A 50 3.12 -13.07 -0.80
C PRO A 50 2.58 -11.86 -1.59
N ASP A 51 2.41 -12.00 -2.91
CA ASP A 51 1.90 -10.93 -3.78
C ASP A 51 0.61 -10.28 -3.26
N ARG A 52 -0.33 -11.09 -2.74
CA ARG A 52 -1.58 -10.59 -2.19
C ARG A 52 -1.36 -9.71 -0.95
N ALA A 53 -0.31 -9.96 -0.16
CA ALA A 53 0.09 -9.11 0.94
C ALA A 53 0.51 -7.73 0.47
N THR A 54 1.38 -7.71 -0.54
CA THR A 54 1.93 -6.51 -1.14
C THR A 54 0.81 -5.67 -1.70
N GLU A 55 -0.09 -6.30 -2.47
CA GLU A 55 -1.29 -5.66 -3.02
C GLU A 55 -2.14 -4.97 -1.93
N LEU A 56 -2.50 -5.70 -0.86
CA LEU A 56 -3.29 -5.14 0.24
C LEU A 56 -2.55 -4.04 1.01
N THR A 57 -1.23 -4.19 1.20
CA THR A 57 -0.41 -3.19 1.89
C THR A 57 -0.40 -1.89 1.10
N ILE A 58 -0.14 -1.96 -0.20
CA ILE A 58 -0.10 -0.82 -1.10
C ILE A 58 -1.48 -0.16 -1.19
N GLU A 59 -2.55 -0.96 -1.31
CA GLU A 59 -3.92 -0.47 -1.31
C GLU A 59 -4.20 0.39 -0.07
N MET A 60 -3.91 -0.14 1.13
CA MET A 60 -4.18 0.57 2.39
C MET A 60 -3.31 1.82 2.56
N VAL A 61 -2.03 1.76 2.19
CA VAL A 61 -1.13 2.92 2.27
C VAL A 61 -1.59 4.02 1.33
N ALA A 62 -1.94 3.69 0.09
CA ALA A 62 -2.41 4.65 -0.90
C ALA A 62 -3.73 5.32 -0.46
N ILE A 63 -4.66 4.55 0.09
CA ILE A 63 -5.90 5.08 0.68
C ILE A 63 -5.57 6.01 1.85
N ALA A 64 -4.75 5.57 2.81
CA ALA A 64 -4.42 6.38 3.97
C ALA A 64 -3.74 7.70 3.59
N ALA A 65 -2.75 7.66 2.69
CA ALA A 65 -2.06 8.85 2.20
C ALA A 65 -3.01 9.82 1.49
N THR A 66 -3.88 9.30 0.63
CA THR A 66 -4.87 10.12 -0.10
C THR A 66 -5.89 10.75 0.86
N MET A 67 -6.37 9.99 1.85
CA MET A 67 -7.32 10.51 2.85
C MET A 67 -6.69 11.59 3.73
N ARG A 68 -5.41 11.47 4.08
CA ARG A 68 -4.70 12.53 4.80
C ARG A 68 -4.61 13.82 3.99
N ILE A 69 -4.26 13.73 2.71
CA ILE A 69 -4.27 14.88 1.79
C ILE A 69 -5.69 15.48 1.70
N HIS A 70 -6.72 14.64 1.54
CA HIS A 70 -8.11 15.06 1.42
C HIS A 70 -8.59 15.86 2.65
N TYR A 71 -8.18 15.46 3.86
CA TYR A 71 -8.55 16.15 5.11
C TYR A 71 -7.54 17.19 5.59
N GLY A 72 -6.45 17.45 4.84
CA GLY A 72 -5.41 18.40 5.25
C GLY A 72 -4.62 17.95 6.48
N GLU A 73 -4.49 16.63 6.69
CA GLU A 73 -3.68 16.04 7.74
C GLU A 73 -2.19 15.97 7.34
N PRO A 74 -1.26 15.92 8.32
CA PRO A 74 0.16 15.72 8.03
C PRO A 74 0.40 14.43 7.25
N GLU A 75 1.31 14.47 6.27
CA GLU A 75 1.69 13.27 5.51
C GLU A 75 2.09 12.10 6.41
N LEU A 76 1.91 10.88 5.90
CA LEU A 76 2.37 9.67 6.60
C LEU A 76 3.88 9.73 6.77
N SER A 77 4.32 9.77 8.03
CA SER A 77 5.73 9.70 8.34
C SER A 77 6.29 8.31 8.05
N PHE A 78 7.60 8.24 7.78
CA PHE A 78 8.28 6.97 7.58
C PHE A 78 8.11 6.01 8.78
N ASN A 79 8.08 6.53 10.01
CA ASN A 79 7.89 5.72 11.22
C ASN A 79 6.48 5.10 11.30
N GLU A 80 5.45 5.86 10.91
CA GLU A 80 4.07 5.36 10.83
C GLU A 80 3.97 4.26 9.76
N LEU A 81 4.57 4.49 8.58
CA LEU A 81 4.64 3.50 7.50
C LEU A 81 5.38 2.23 7.95
N ALA A 82 6.55 2.36 8.57
CA ALA A 82 7.34 1.23 9.06
C ALA A 82 6.58 0.42 10.11
N SER A 83 5.93 1.10 11.06
CA SER A 83 5.13 0.45 12.10
C SER A 83 3.95 -0.30 11.49
N PHE A 84 3.25 0.31 10.53
CA PHE A 84 2.14 -0.32 9.84
C PHE A 84 2.58 -1.55 9.04
N VAL A 85 3.63 -1.43 8.21
CA VAL A 85 4.14 -2.53 7.39
C VAL A 85 4.62 -3.70 8.27
N ASP A 86 5.29 -3.43 9.39
CA ASP A 86 5.74 -4.48 10.33
C ASP A 86 4.54 -5.20 10.97
N VAL A 87 3.56 -4.46 11.49
CA VAL A 87 2.34 -5.05 12.07
C VAL A 87 1.57 -5.85 11.03
N PHE A 88 1.36 -5.29 9.84
CA PHE A 88 0.63 -5.96 8.77
C PHE A 88 1.34 -7.22 8.29
N ARG A 89 2.68 -7.19 8.16
CA ARG A 89 3.49 -8.35 7.85
C ARG A 89 3.29 -9.46 8.89
N ARG A 90 3.34 -9.14 10.20
CA ARG A 90 3.13 -10.13 11.26
C ARG A 90 1.73 -10.71 11.24
N PHE A 91 0.71 -9.85 11.10
CA PHE A 91 -0.70 -10.28 11.02
C PHE A 91 -0.92 -11.23 9.86
N MET A 92 -0.41 -10.88 8.68
CA MET A 92 -0.61 -11.74 7.53
C MET A 92 0.27 -13.01 7.60
N ASN A 93 1.46 -12.93 8.21
CA ASN A 93 2.29 -14.11 8.46
C ASN A 93 1.60 -15.13 9.39
N SER A 94 0.88 -14.67 10.42
CA SER A 94 0.03 -15.57 11.21
C SER A 94 -1.10 -16.18 10.39
N TRP A 95 -1.60 -15.49 9.37
CA TRP A 95 -2.67 -16.00 8.52
C TRP A 95 -2.19 -16.97 7.42
N TRP A 96 -0.92 -16.93 7.01
CA TRP A 96 -0.35 -17.86 6.02
C TRP A 96 0.24 -19.14 6.60
N HIS A 97 0.50 -19.17 7.90
CA HIS A 97 1.06 -20.33 8.59
C HIS A 97 0.02 -21.13 9.40
N GLU A 98 -1.25 -20.74 9.35
CA GLU A 98 -2.42 -21.54 9.75
C GLU A 98 -3.00 -22.30 8.55
#